data_AF-Q2FTC4-F1
#
_entry.id   AF-Q2FTC4-F1
#
_cell.length_a   1.000
_cell.length_b   1.000
_cell.length_c   1.000
_cell.angle_alpha   90.00
_cell.angle_beta   90.00
_cell.angle_gamma   90.00
#
_symmetry.space_group_name_H-M   'P 1'
#
loop_
_entity.id
_entity.type
_entity.pdbx_description
1 polymer ?
#
loop_
_entity_poly.entity_id
_entity_poly.type
_entity_poly.pdbx_seq_one_letter_code
_entity_poly.pdbx_strand_id
1 'polypeptide(L)'
;MRAIRTLPVEKGTVACLPDKREDVEKCRFCVHSVRFGIPGREVPSPARAFCTMNRGTVEVDLKTVTSVVCDDAGSEGFRSIMNIIS
;
A
#
# COMPACT_ATOMS: atom_id res chain seq x y z
N MET A 1 0.67 -18.46 -4.60
CA MET A 1 -0.27 -17.37 -4.28
C MET A 1 0.38 -16.54 -3.19
N ARG A 2 0.68 -15.25 -3.40
CA ARG A 2 1.17 -14.40 -2.29
C ARG A 2 0.02 -14.17 -1.32
N ALA A 3 0.29 -14.26 -0.02
CA ALA A 3 -0.70 -13.97 1.00
C ALA A 3 -1.10 -12.49 0.90
N ILE A 4 -2.41 -12.22 0.88
CA ILE A 4 -2.94 -10.86 0.84
C ILE A 4 -3.47 -10.52 2.22
N ARG A 5 -3.18 -9.31 2.70
CA ARG A 5 -3.78 -8.75 3.92
C ARG A 5 -4.32 -7.35 3.65
N THR A 6 -5.40 -7.01 4.34
CA THR A 6 -6.03 -5.69 4.27
C THR A 6 -5.82 -5.00 5.61
N LEU A 7 -5.10 -3.89 5.59
CA LEU A 7 -4.79 -3.08 6.76
C LEU A 7 -5.78 -1.92 6.83
N PRO A 8 -6.58 -1.78 7.92
CA PRO A 8 -7.45 -0.63 8.08
C PRO A 8 -6.61 0.63 8.33
N VAL A 9 -7.06 1.75 7.77
CA VAL A 9 -6.49 3.07 8.06
C VAL A 9 -7.15 3.64 9.29
N GLU A 10 -6.35 3.99 10.29
CA GLU A 10 -6.79 4.68 11.49
C GLU A 10 -5.95 5.95 11.65
N LYS A 11 -6.63 7.10 11.68
CA LYS A 11 -5.99 8.42 11.82
C LYS A 11 -4.84 8.65 10.81
N GLY A 12 -5.02 8.23 9.55
CA GLY A 12 -4.02 8.37 8.49
C GLY A 12 -2.85 7.38 8.54
N THR A 13 -2.91 6.37 9.42
CA THR A 13 -1.86 5.36 9.57
C THR A 13 -2.40 3.95 9.49
N VAL A 14 -1.57 3.01 9.07
CA VAL A 14 -1.86 1.56 9.09
C VAL A 14 -0.96 0.85 10.08
N ALA A 15 -1.48 -0.18 10.76
CA ALA A 15 -0.65 -1.12 11.53
C ALA A 15 0.09 -2.06 10.56
N CYS A 16 1.23 -1.60 10.05
CA CYS A 16 2.03 -2.34 9.07
C CYS A 16 2.67 -3.59 9.69
N LEU A 17 3.13 -3.49 10.93
CA LEU A 17 3.56 -4.62 11.77
C LEU A 17 2.82 -4.53 13.12
N PRO A 18 2.81 -5.60 13.94
CA PRO A 18 2.13 -5.60 15.24
C PRO A 18 2.55 -4.45 16.16
N ASP A 19 3.80 -4.04 16.08
CA ASP A 19 4.45 -3.00 16.89
C ASP A 19 4.78 -1.73 16.10
N LYS A 20 4.48 -1.69 14.79
CA LYS A 20 4.88 -0.59 13.91
C LYS A 20 3.73 -0.08 13.05
N ARG A 21 3.43 1.20 13.21
CA ARG A 21 2.51 1.93 12.34
C ARG A 21 3.27 2.69 11.27
N GLU A 22 2.71 2.75 10.08
CA GLU A 22 3.25 3.53 8.96
C GLU A 22 2.18 4.46 8.42
N ASP A 23 2.62 5.61 7.92
CA ASP A 23 1.75 6.59 7.28
C ASP A 23 1.20 6.03 5.95
N VAL A 24 -0.06 6.31 5.67
CA VAL A 24 -0.69 5.94 4.40
C VAL A 24 0.03 6.59 3.21
N GLU A 25 0.61 7.78 3.38
CA GLU A 25 1.45 8.42 2.38
C GLU A 25 2.66 7.57 2.00
N LYS A 26 3.30 6.91 2.97
CA LYS A 26 4.42 5.99 2.68
C LYS A 26 3.95 4.79 1.89
N CYS A 27 2.75 4.27 2.17
CA CYS A 27 2.21 3.08 1.52
C CYS A 27 2.12 3.24 0.00
N ARG A 28 2.00 4.47 -0.53
CA ARG A 28 1.96 4.76 -1.97
C ARG A 28 3.29 4.46 -2.69
N PHE A 29 4.36 4.24 -1.92
CA PHE A 29 5.69 3.87 -2.40
C PHE A 29 6.11 2.48 -1.93
N CYS A 30 5.25 1.76 -1.20
CA CYS A 30 5.59 0.44 -0.70
C CYS A 30 5.46 -0.61 -1.81
N VAL A 31 6.46 -1.48 -1.97
CA VAL A 31 6.41 -2.57 -2.96
C VAL A 31 5.33 -3.62 -2.67
N HIS A 32 4.94 -3.72 -1.40
CA HIS A 32 3.89 -4.64 -0.96
C HIS A 32 2.49 -4.05 -1.11
N SER A 33 2.36 -2.73 -1.19
CA SER A 33 1.06 -2.08 -1.35
C SER A 33 0.54 -2.29 -2.76
N VAL A 34 -0.51 -3.08 -2.92
CA VAL A 34 -1.04 -3.47 -4.23
C VAL A 34 -2.31 -2.72 -4.60
N ARG A 35 -3.15 -2.38 -3.62
CA ARG A 35 -4.41 -1.65 -3.80
C ARG A 35 -4.70 -0.77 -2.59
N PHE A 36 -5.47 0.29 -2.80
CA PHE A 36 -5.99 1.17 -1.75
C PHE A 36 -7.51 1.06 -1.74
N GLY A 37 -8.09 0.83 -0.58
CA GLY A 37 -9.52 0.89 -0.38
C GLY A 37 -9.96 2.34 -0.17
N ILE A 38 -10.95 2.77 -0.93
CA ILE A 38 -11.68 4.03 -0.77
C ILE A 38 -13.18 3.70 -0.62
N PRO A 39 -14.04 4.65 -0.21
CA PRO A 39 -15.47 4.37 -0.06
C PRO A 39 -16.06 3.73 -1.31
N GLY A 40 -16.58 2.52 -1.16
CA GLY A 40 -17.27 1.77 -2.21
C GLY A 40 -16.40 1.06 -3.25
N ARG A 41 -15.07 1.18 -3.22
CA ARG A 41 -14.19 0.45 -4.17
C ARG A 41 -12.74 0.33 -3.73
N GLU A 42 -12.00 -0.58 -4.37
CA GLU A 42 -10.54 -0.62 -4.33
C GLU A 42 -9.96 -0.04 -5.62
N VAL A 43 -8.85 0.67 -5.51
CA VAL A 43 -8.09 1.21 -6.64
C VAL A 43 -6.66 0.70 -6.61
N PRO A 44 -6.00 0.52 -7.78
CA PRO A 44 -4.60 0.12 -7.83
C PRO A 44 -3.70 1.06 -7.03
N SER A 45 -2.70 0.49 -6.36
CA SER A 45 -1.71 1.28 -5.62
C SER A 45 -0.90 2.19 -6.55
N PRO A 46 -0.63 3.46 -6.15
CA PRO A 46 0.29 4.33 -6.86
C PRO A 46 1.71 3.75 -7.01
N ALA A 47 2.11 2.84 -6.12
CA ALA A 47 3.40 2.15 -6.23
C ALA A 47 3.49 1.34 -7.53
N ARG A 48 2.35 0.97 -8.13
CA ARG A 48 2.28 0.28 -9.43
C ARG A 48 2.71 1.16 -10.60
N ALA A 49 2.80 2.49 -10.44
CA ALA A 49 3.36 3.36 -11.47
C ALA A 49 4.81 2.98 -11.81
N PHE A 50 5.56 2.52 -10.80
CA PHE A 50 6.94 2.07 -10.95
C PHE A 50 7.07 0.57 -11.31
N CYS A 51 5.94 -0.13 -11.41
CA CYS A 51 5.93 -1.55 -11.77
C CYS A 51 6.01 -1.68 -13.29
N THR A 52 7.06 -2.33 -13.79
CA THR A 52 7.27 -2.59 -15.23
C THR A 52 6.14 -3.40 -15.87
N MET A 53 5.45 -4.23 -15.08
CA MET A 53 4.37 -5.12 -15.52
C MET A 53 2.98 -4.45 -15.56
N ASN A 54 2.66 -3.59 -14.60
CA ASN A 54 1.28 -3.07 -14.42
C ASN A 54 1.11 -1.57 -14.65
N ARG A 55 2.19 -0.76 -14.61
CA ARG A 55 2.25 0.70 -14.90
C ARG A 55 0.99 1.50 -14.55
N GLY A 56 0.45 1.29 -13.36
CA GLY A 56 -0.78 1.94 -12.92
C GLY A 56 -0.51 3.38 -12.47
N THR A 57 -1.03 4.37 -13.19
CA THR A 57 -0.88 5.81 -12.87
C THR A 57 -2.11 6.38 -12.17
N VAL A 58 -2.92 5.54 -11.53
CA VAL A 58 -4.13 5.98 -10.85
C VAL A 58 -3.74 6.78 -9.62
N GLU A 59 -4.10 8.06 -9.61
CA GLU A 59 -3.95 8.91 -8.45
C GLU A 59 -5.01 8.54 -7.40
N VAL A 60 -4.60 8.50 -6.14
CA VAL A 60 -5.46 8.13 -5.01
C VAL A 60 -5.52 9.31 -4.07
N ASP A 61 -6.72 9.82 -3.81
CA ASP A 61 -6.92 10.80 -2.73
C ASP A 61 -6.75 10.10 -1.39
N LEU A 62 -5.57 10.27 -0.81
CA LEU A 62 -5.15 9.62 0.44
C LEU A 62 -6.04 9.99 1.63
N LYS A 63 -6.75 11.12 1.59
CA LYS A 63 -7.70 11.52 2.65
C LYS A 63 -8.95 10.65 2.68
N THR A 64 -9.27 10.01 1.56
CA THR A 64 -10.44 9.13 1.44
C THR A 64 -10.09 7.67 1.70
N VAL A 65 -8.82 7.33 1.90
CA VAL A 65 -8.39 5.94 2.03
C VAL A 65 -8.85 5.36 3.35
N THR A 66 -9.54 4.22 3.28
CA THR A 66 -10.05 3.49 4.43
C THR A 66 -9.24 2.24 4.73
N SER A 67 -8.51 1.72 3.74
CA SER A 67 -7.63 0.55 3.92
C SER A 67 -6.51 0.50 2.88
N VAL A 68 -5.46 -0.26 3.19
CA VAL A 68 -4.38 -0.59 2.27
C VAL A 68 -4.29 -2.10 2.14
N VAL A 69 -4.30 -2.60 0.91
CA VAL A 69 -4.17 -4.03 0.61
C VAL A 69 -2.73 -4.32 0.26
N CYS A 70 -2.11 -5.24 1.01
CA CYS A 70 -0.71 -5.62 0.87
C CYS A 70 -0.57 -7.08 0.42
N ASP A 71 0.47 -7.39 -0.35
CA ASP A 71 0.84 -8.75 -0.76
C ASP A 71 2.02 -9.35 0.05
N ASP A 72 2.31 -8.78 1.22
CA ASP A 72 3.26 -9.35 2.17
C ASP A 72 2.55 -10.26 3.18
N ALA A 73 3.21 -11.36 3.55
CA ALA A 73 2.67 -12.37 4.46
C ALA A 73 2.63 -11.92 5.94
N GLY A 74 2.52 -10.61 6.20
CA GLY A 74 2.38 -10.04 7.54
C GLY A 74 3.68 -9.71 8.27
N SER A 75 4.84 -10.06 7.72
CA SER A 75 6.12 -9.97 8.42
C SER A 75 7.20 -9.14 7.71
N GLU A 76 6.94 -8.64 6.49
CA GLU A 76 7.98 -7.94 5.71
C GLU A 76 8.04 -6.45 6.03
N GLY A 77 6.91 -5.86 6.40
CA GLY A 77 6.79 -4.45 6.77
C GLY A 77 6.94 -3.51 5.57
N PHE A 78 7.12 -2.22 5.84
CA PHE A 78 7.27 -1.22 4.78
C PHE A 78 8.60 -1.36 4.04
N ARG A 79 8.53 -1.42 2.70
CA ARG A 79 9.68 -1.43 1.79
C ARG A 79 9.46 -0.47 0.64
N SER A 80 10.24 0.61 0.61
CA SER A 80 10.17 1.62 -0.45
C SER A 80 10.63 1.06 -1.79
N ILE A 81 9.84 1.24 -2.84
CA ILE A 81 10.19 0.89 -4.22
C ILE A 81 11.42 1.66 -4.70
N MET A 82 11.63 2.88 -4.20
CA MET A 82 12.77 3.72 -4.53
C MET A 82 14.11 3.08 -4.14
N ASN A 83 14.13 2.28 -3.07
CA ASN A 83 15.33 1.56 -2.64
C ASN A 83 15.61 0.30 -3.47
N ILE A 84 14.64 -0.15 -4.28
CA ILE A 84 14.73 -1.37 -5.08
C ILE A 84 15.13 -1.07 -6.53
N ILE A 85 14.76 0.12 -7.03
CA ILE A 85 15.10 0.57 -8.39
C ILE A 85 16.44 1.33 -8.47
N SER A 86 17.17 1.45 -7.35
CA SER A 86 18.50 2.10 -7.27
C SER A 86 19.63 1.17 -7.68
#